data_AF-A0A662PFW7-F1
#
_entry.id   AF-A0A662PFW7-F1
#
_cell.length_a   1.000
_cell.length_b   1.000
_cell.length_c   1.000
_cell.angle_alpha   90.00
_cell.angle_beta   90.00
_cell.angle_gamma   90.00
#
_symmetry.space_group_name_H-M   'P 1'
#
loop_
_entity.id
_entity.type
_entity.pdbx_description
1 polymer ?
#
loop_
_entity_poly.entity_id
_entity_poly.type
_entity_poly.pdbx_seq_one_letter_code
_entity_poly.pdbx_strand_id
1 'polypeptide(L)'
;LTEGQRIWLDERVNRMPVNPRVFDSPEGRSREDLRKSYERTMISRSIEFDDSRALSIEEVLQNYFKSSLIDSNEELRRAWIELNKAKKEGRISEEKFNSLLDQMLELKFRDPITGKEVYLTEEYARELNQRIKEDRELLELLKREWRESSRRRYLKVLEELGLG
;
A
#
# COMPACT_ATOMS: atom_id res chain seq x y z
N LEU A 1 29.33 2.56 23.39
CA LEU A 1 28.22 2.20 22.46
C LEU A 1 27.57 0.86 22.82
N THR A 2 28.31 -0.14 23.31
CA THR A 2 27.77 -1.48 23.65
C THR A 2 26.78 -1.46 24.84
N GLU A 3 27.04 -0.65 25.87
CA GLU A 3 26.20 -0.52 27.07
C GLU A 3 24.76 -0.08 26.75
N GLY A 4 24.62 0.91 25.86
CA GLY A 4 23.32 1.53 25.54
C GLY A 4 22.39 0.64 24.71
N GLN A 5 22.93 -0.37 24.01
CA GLN A 5 22.15 -1.31 23.21
C GLN A 5 21.81 -2.60 23.97
N ARG A 6 22.31 -2.78 25.20
CA ARG A 6 22.00 -3.96 26.03
C ARG A 6 20.51 -4.07 26.36
N ILE A 7 19.81 -2.94 26.48
CA ILE A 7 18.35 -2.89 26.70
C ILE A 7 17.56 -3.55 25.56
N TRP A 8 18.12 -3.63 24.35
CA TRP A 8 17.44 -4.25 23.21
C TRP A 8 17.45 -5.77 23.25
N LEU A 9 18.31 -6.37 24.09
CA LEU A 9 18.36 -7.82 24.35
C LEU A 9 17.27 -8.29 25.34
N ASP A 10 16.59 -7.37 26.01
CA ASP A 10 15.44 -7.71 26.87
C ASP A 10 14.30 -8.26 25.99
N GLU A 11 13.74 -9.41 26.36
CA GLU A 11 12.65 -10.07 25.62
C GLU A 11 11.39 -9.20 25.49
N ARG A 12 11.19 -8.24 26.41
CA ARG A 12 10.07 -7.29 26.38
C ARG A 12 10.30 -6.14 25.40
N VAL A 13 11.55 -5.88 25.01
CA VAL A 13 11.92 -4.82 24.06
C VAL A 13 12.17 -5.40 22.68
N ASN A 14 12.96 -6.47 22.61
CA ASN A 14 13.22 -7.31 21.44
C ASN A 14 13.54 -6.53 20.15
N ARG A 15 14.42 -5.54 20.23
CA ARG A 15 14.89 -4.76 19.07
C ARG A 15 16.21 -5.32 18.55
N MET A 16 16.43 -5.23 17.24
CA MET A 16 17.66 -5.71 16.62
C MET A 16 18.84 -4.77 16.94
N PRO A 17 19.94 -5.26 17.56
CA PRO A 17 21.13 -4.46 17.78
C PRO A 17 21.80 -4.03 16.49
N VAL A 18 22.29 -2.78 16.47
CA VAL A 18 23.05 -2.26 15.31
C VAL A 18 24.52 -2.68 15.44
N ASN A 19 25.05 -2.72 16.67
CA ASN A 19 26.41 -3.18 16.94
C ASN A 19 26.42 -4.68 17.28
N PRO A 20 27.02 -5.54 16.43
CA PRO A 20 27.01 -6.99 16.66
C PRO A 20 27.79 -7.41 17.91
N ARG A 21 28.72 -6.57 18.41
CA ARG A 21 29.48 -6.86 19.65
C ARG A 21 28.60 -6.98 20.90
N VAL A 22 27.34 -6.53 20.83
CA VAL A 22 26.36 -6.72 21.90
C VAL A 22 26.07 -8.21 22.12
N PHE A 23 26.20 -9.05 21.09
CA PHE A 23 26.04 -10.51 21.22
C PHE A 23 27.20 -11.19 21.97
N ASP A 24 28.34 -10.53 22.13
CA ASP A 24 29.49 -11.09 22.85
C ASP A 24 29.33 -11.03 24.37
N SER A 25 28.39 -10.23 24.87
CA SER A 25 28.09 -10.10 26.31
C SER A 25 27.36 -11.34 26.84
N PRO A 26 27.35 -11.58 28.17
CA PRO A 26 26.60 -12.70 28.77
C PRO A 26 25.12 -12.72 28.36
N GLU A 27 24.47 -11.56 28.34
CA GLU A 27 23.07 -11.38 27.95
C GLU A 27 22.86 -11.55 26.43
N GLY A 28 23.85 -11.16 25.63
CA GLY A 28 23.82 -11.33 24.18
C GLY A 28 23.93 -12.79 23.77
N ARG A 29 24.78 -13.55 24.47
CA ARG A 29 24.96 -15.00 24.25
C ARG A 29 23.71 -15.81 24.60
N SER A 30 22.86 -15.33 25.51
CA SER A 30 21.58 -15.98 25.80
C SER A 30 20.50 -15.72 24.74
N ARG A 31 20.74 -14.81 23.78
CA ARG A 31 19.80 -14.41 22.72
C ARG A 31 20.20 -14.90 21.33
N GLU A 32 20.41 -16.22 21.24
CA GLU A 32 20.77 -16.91 19.98
C GLU A 32 19.71 -16.74 18.87
N ASP A 33 18.43 -16.61 19.26
CA ASP A 33 17.30 -16.29 18.38
C ASP A 33 17.46 -14.93 17.68
N LEU A 34 17.90 -13.92 18.43
CA LEU A 34 18.09 -12.56 17.96
C LEU A 34 19.37 -12.46 17.11
N ARG A 35 20.42 -13.19 17.49
CA ARG A 35 21.67 -13.30 16.69
C ARG A 35 21.40 -13.88 15.31
N LYS A 36 20.67 -15.00 15.22
CA LYS A 36 20.27 -15.59 13.93
C LYS A 36 19.41 -14.66 13.09
N SER A 37 18.57 -13.86 13.73
CA SER A 37 17.74 -12.88 13.02
C SER A 37 18.58 -11.70 12.51
N TYR A 38 19.57 -11.25 13.26
CA TYR A 38 20.55 -10.25 12.83
C TYR A 38 21.34 -10.74 11.61
N GLU A 39 21.87 -11.95 11.66
CA GLU A 39 22.61 -12.56 10.55
C GLU A 39 21.76 -12.70 9.29
N ARG A 40 20.47 -13.06 9.43
CA ARG A 40 19.51 -13.09 8.31
C ARG A 40 19.30 -11.72 7.69
N THR A 41 19.23 -10.66 8.49
CA THR A 41 19.13 -9.29 7.99
C THR A 41 20.38 -8.88 7.22
N MET A 42 21.58 -9.30 7.66
CA MET A 42 22.84 -8.98 6.99
C MET A 42 23.00 -9.61 5.60
N ILE A 43 22.37 -10.76 5.37
CA ILE A 43 22.36 -11.44 4.05
C ILE A 43 21.12 -11.12 3.21
N SER A 44 20.10 -10.50 3.82
CA SER A 44 18.92 -10.03 3.10
C SER A 44 19.28 -8.80 2.28
N ARG A 45 18.77 -8.72 1.03
CA ARG A 45 18.85 -7.48 0.28
C ARG A 45 18.09 -6.42 1.05
N SER A 46 18.78 -5.35 1.45
CA SER A 46 18.11 -4.16 1.96
C SER A 46 17.07 -3.70 0.93
N ILE A 47 15.94 -3.20 1.40
CA ILE A 47 15.02 -2.47 0.52
C ILE A 47 15.82 -1.26 0.03
N GLU A 48 16.16 -1.22 -1.25
CA GLU A 48 16.76 -0.05 -1.86
C GLU A 48 15.73 1.09 -1.78
N PHE A 49 15.95 2.00 -0.83
CA PHE A 49 15.08 3.13 -0.58
C PHE A 49 15.79 4.40 -1.03
N ASP A 50 15.09 5.18 -1.86
CA ASP A 50 15.53 6.48 -2.32
C ASP A 50 14.54 7.52 -1.76
N ASP A 51 14.99 8.23 -0.73
CA ASP A 51 14.22 9.28 -0.05
C ASP A 51 13.72 10.34 -1.04
N SER A 52 14.55 10.73 -2.02
CA SER A 52 14.20 11.78 -2.98
C SER A 52 13.11 11.30 -3.92
N ARG A 53 13.21 10.05 -4.40
CA ARG A 53 12.17 9.41 -5.20
C ARG A 53 10.87 9.30 -4.43
N ALA A 54 10.92 8.84 -3.17
CA ALA A 54 9.73 8.68 -2.31
C ALA A 54 9.04 10.03 -2.04
N LEU A 55 9.80 11.05 -1.64
CA LEU A 55 9.29 12.41 -1.41
C LEU A 55 8.72 13.05 -2.69
N SER A 56 9.20 12.64 -3.86
CA SER A 56 8.72 13.17 -5.14
C SER A 56 7.27 12.81 -5.45
N ILE A 57 6.69 11.79 -4.80
CA ILE A 57 5.33 11.29 -5.06
C ILE A 57 4.45 11.16 -3.81
N GLU A 58 5.01 11.40 -2.62
CA GLU A 58 4.39 11.06 -1.32
C GLU A 58 2.97 11.61 -1.14
N GLU A 59 2.78 12.92 -1.30
CA GLU A 59 1.51 13.58 -0.99
C GLU A 59 0.39 13.13 -1.95
N VAL A 60 0.74 12.93 -3.22
CA VAL A 60 -0.18 12.35 -4.21
C VAL A 60 -0.58 10.93 -3.83
N LEU A 61 0.39 10.06 -3.49
CA LEU A 61 0.08 8.68 -3.10
C LEU A 61 -0.80 8.60 -1.85
N GLN A 62 -0.50 9.42 -0.83
CA GLN A 62 -1.30 9.46 0.40
C GLN A 62 -2.76 9.82 0.10
N ASN A 63 -3.00 10.86 -0.69
CA ASN A 63 -4.35 11.28 -1.04
C ASN A 63 -5.04 10.30 -1.99
N TYR A 64 -4.30 9.75 -2.95
CA TYR A 64 -4.81 8.75 -3.89
C TYR A 64 -5.31 7.51 -3.15
N PHE A 65 -4.51 6.90 -2.27
CA PHE A 65 -4.93 5.71 -1.53
C PHE A 65 -6.03 6.01 -0.52
N LYS A 66 -5.99 7.17 0.13
CA LYS A 66 -7.09 7.59 1.00
C LYS A 66 -8.40 7.66 0.21
N SER A 67 -8.42 8.35 -0.92
CA SER A 67 -9.65 8.53 -1.70
C SER A 67 -10.11 7.25 -2.41
N SER A 68 -9.17 6.45 -2.91
CA SER A 68 -9.49 5.25 -3.71
C SER A 68 -9.76 3.99 -2.92
N LEU A 69 -9.36 3.92 -1.64
CA LEU A 69 -9.53 2.75 -0.77
C LEU A 69 -10.31 3.06 0.51
N ILE A 70 -9.99 4.17 1.20
CA ILE A 70 -10.60 4.49 2.50
C ILE A 70 -11.95 5.18 2.30
N ASP A 71 -12.02 6.18 1.43
CA ASP A 71 -13.26 6.95 1.21
C ASP A 71 -14.30 6.16 0.39
N SER A 72 -13.87 5.13 -0.35
CA SER A 72 -14.70 4.19 -1.12
C SER A 72 -14.76 2.78 -0.50
N ASN A 73 -14.45 2.68 0.80
CA ASN A 73 -14.27 1.41 1.50
C ASN A 73 -15.57 0.59 1.60
N GLU A 74 -16.72 1.25 1.67
CA GLU A 74 -18.01 0.55 1.76
C GLU A 74 -18.26 -0.29 0.49
N GLU A 75 -18.14 0.32 -0.68
CA GLU A 75 -18.32 -0.34 -1.97
C GLU A 75 -17.21 -1.37 -2.22
N LEU A 76 -15.96 -1.07 -1.85
CA LEU A 76 -14.84 -2.01 -1.91
C LEU A 76 -15.15 -3.29 -1.11
N ARG A 77 -15.54 -3.16 0.16
CA ARG A 77 -15.85 -4.32 1.02
C ARG A 77 -17.02 -5.11 0.47
N ARG A 78 -18.09 -4.43 0.03
CA ARG A 78 -19.27 -5.09 -0.53
C ARG A 78 -18.90 -5.90 -1.77
N ALA A 79 -18.20 -5.29 -2.74
CA ALA A 79 -17.74 -5.97 -3.94
C ALA A 79 -16.84 -7.17 -3.61
N TRP A 80 -15.90 -7.00 -2.69
CA TRP A 80 -14.99 -8.06 -2.27
C TRP A 80 -15.72 -9.26 -1.64
N ILE A 81 -16.66 -8.99 -0.72
CA ILE A 81 -17.45 -10.04 -0.06
C ILE A 81 -18.27 -10.82 -1.09
N GLU A 82 -18.98 -10.12 -1.97
CA GLU A 82 -19.85 -10.75 -2.96
C GLU A 82 -19.07 -11.52 -4.03
N LEU A 83 -17.91 -11.00 -4.45
CA LEU A 83 -17.02 -11.70 -5.38
C LEU A 83 -16.51 -13.03 -4.79
N ASN A 84 -16.03 -13.01 -3.54
CA ASN A 84 -15.58 -14.22 -2.85
C ASN A 84 -16.72 -15.21 -2.61
N LYS A 85 -17.90 -14.71 -2.23
CA LYS A 85 -19.09 -15.54 -2.03
C LYS A 85 -19.50 -16.22 -3.35
N ALA A 86 -19.54 -15.49 -4.45
CA ALA A 86 -19.86 -16.04 -5.77
C ALA A 86 -18.88 -17.15 -6.19
N LYS A 87 -17.58 -16.97 -5.95
CA LYS A 87 -16.56 -17.99 -6.22
C LYS A 87 -16.74 -19.22 -5.32
N LYS A 88 -16.95 -19.02 -4.02
CA LYS A 88 -17.14 -20.11 -3.04
C LYS A 88 -18.39 -20.95 -3.32
N GLU A 89 -19.47 -20.29 -3.76
CA GLU A 89 -20.74 -20.94 -4.11
C GLU A 89 -20.73 -21.55 -5.53
N GLY A 90 -19.65 -21.40 -6.29
CA GLY A 90 -19.54 -21.91 -7.65
C GLY A 90 -20.39 -21.16 -8.68
N ARG A 91 -20.89 -19.95 -8.35
CA ARG A 91 -21.67 -19.10 -9.27
C ARG A 91 -20.82 -18.52 -10.41
N ILE A 92 -19.51 -18.41 -10.22
CA ILE A 92 -18.56 -17.92 -11.23
C ILE A 92 -17.35 -18.85 -11.34
N SER A 93 -16.73 -18.88 -12.52
CA SER A 93 -15.47 -19.60 -12.76
C SER A 93 -14.27 -18.91 -12.10
N GLU A 94 -13.13 -19.60 -12.03
CA GLU A 94 -11.87 -18.98 -11.60
C GLU A 94 -11.42 -17.86 -12.53
N GLU A 95 -11.54 -18.06 -13.84
CA GLU A 95 -11.24 -17.06 -14.85
C GLU A 95 -12.09 -15.80 -14.66
N LYS A 96 -13.40 -15.95 -14.43
CA LYS A 96 -14.29 -14.81 -14.18
C LYS A 96 -13.96 -14.12 -12.85
N PHE A 97 -13.61 -14.87 -11.82
CA PHE A 97 -13.17 -14.30 -10.55
C PHE A 97 -11.90 -13.45 -10.72
N ASN A 98 -10.88 -13.97 -11.42
CA ASN A 98 -9.63 -13.24 -11.66
C ASN A 98 -9.88 -11.99 -12.51
N SER A 99 -10.70 -12.08 -13.55
CA SER A 99 -11.07 -10.91 -14.37
C SER A 99 -11.79 -9.82 -13.56
N LEU A 100 -12.70 -10.19 -12.65
CA LEU A 100 -13.38 -9.24 -11.78
C LEU A 100 -12.44 -8.67 -10.71
N LEU A 101 -11.49 -9.47 -10.22
CA LEU A 101 -10.44 -9.01 -9.31
C LEU A 101 -9.53 -7.98 -9.98
N ASP A 102 -9.07 -8.24 -11.20
CA ASP A 102 -8.27 -7.30 -11.99
C ASP A 102 -9.04 -5.99 -12.18
N GLN A 103 -10.33 -6.09 -12.50
CA GLN A 103 -11.21 -4.92 -12.57
C GLN A 103 -11.31 -4.17 -11.24
N MET A 104 -11.23 -4.81 -10.07
CA MET A 104 -11.20 -4.11 -8.77
C MET A 104 -9.86 -3.41 -8.48
N LEU A 105 -8.76 -3.88 -9.08
CA LEU A 105 -7.40 -3.38 -8.83
C LEU A 105 -7.05 -2.21 -9.74
N GLU A 106 -7.39 -2.28 -11.02
CA GLU A 106 -7.04 -1.26 -12.01
C GLU A 106 -7.92 0.00 -11.86
N LEU A 107 -7.32 1.14 -11.52
CA LEU A 107 -8.05 2.41 -11.43
C LEU A 107 -7.68 3.32 -12.59
N LYS A 108 -8.57 3.41 -13.56
CA LYS A 108 -8.56 4.48 -14.55
C LYS A 108 -9.43 5.63 -14.07
N PHE A 109 -8.96 6.85 -14.25
CA PHE A 109 -9.70 8.05 -13.85
C PHE A 109 -9.47 9.19 -14.83
N ARG A 110 -10.38 10.16 -14.82
CA ARG A 110 -10.27 11.34 -15.67
C ARG A 110 -9.34 12.38 -15.04
N ASP A 111 -8.23 12.70 -15.71
CA ASP A 111 -7.37 13.79 -15.29
C ASP A 111 -8.13 15.13 -15.37
N PRO A 112 -8.28 15.89 -14.26
CA PRO A 112 -8.96 17.19 -14.27
C PRO A 112 -8.22 18.28 -15.07
N ILE A 113 -6.92 18.13 -15.35
CA ILE A 113 -6.13 19.08 -16.11
C ILE A 113 -6.34 18.88 -17.61
N THR A 114 -6.16 17.64 -18.10
CA THR A 114 -6.24 17.34 -19.54
C THR A 114 -7.61 16.83 -20.00
N GLY A 115 -8.45 16.41 -19.07
CA GLY A 115 -9.74 15.78 -19.34
C GLY A 115 -9.65 14.35 -19.90
N LYS A 116 -8.45 13.76 -19.96
CA LYS A 116 -8.19 12.42 -20.52
C LYS A 116 -8.25 11.35 -19.43
N GLU A 117 -8.59 10.13 -19.82
CA GLU A 117 -8.55 8.96 -18.95
C GLU A 117 -7.10 8.47 -18.78
N VAL A 118 -6.62 8.42 -17.54
CA VAL A 118 -5.23 8.06 -17.19
C VAL A 118 -5.18 7.07 -16.03
N TYR A 119 -3.99 6.49 -15.82
CA TYR A 119 -3.64 5.73 -14.62
C TYR A 119 -2.66 6.56 -13.78
N LEU A 120 -2.60 6.28 -12.48
CA LEU A 120 -1.57 6.88 -11.63
C LEU A 120 -0.24 6.12 -11.81
N THR A 121 0.61 6.61 -12.71
CA THR A 121 2.00 6.16 -12.82
C THR A 121 2.90 6.98 -11.88
N GLU A 122 4.12 6.53 -11.65
CA GLU A 122 5.08 7.27 -10.83
C GLU A 122 5.43 8.63 -11.47
N GLU A 123 5.62 8.66 -12.78
CA GLU A 123 5.91 9.88 -13.53
C GLU A 123 4.77 10.88 -13.36
N TYR A 124 3.53 10.41 -13.53
CA TYR A 124 2.36 11.26 -13.37
C TYR A 124 2.17 11.72 -11.92
N ALA A 125 2.41 10.84 -10.95
CA ALA A 125 2.37 11.20 -9.54
C ALA A 125 3.41 12.29 -9.21
N ARG A 126 4.62 12.21 -9.79
CA ARG A 126 5.67 13.21 -9.59
C ARG A 126 5.27 14.58 -10.14
N GLU A 127 4.69 14.61 -11.33
CA GLU A 127 4.16 15.84 -11.93
C GLU A 127 3.04 16.46 -11.09
N LEU A 128 2.09 15.64 -10.64
CA LEU A 128 0.99 16.09 -9.79
C LEU A 128 1.49 16.60 -8.44
N ASN A 129 2.48 15.95 -7.83
CA ASN A 129 3.00 16.28 -6.50
C ASN A 129 3.61 17.69 -6.44
N GLN A 130 4.13 18.18 -7.57
CA GLN A 130 4.56 19.58 -7.68
C GLN A 130 3.36 20.52 -7.78
N ARG A 131 2.36 20.18 -8.60
CA ARG A 131 1.18 21.03 -8.86
C ARG A 131 0.27 21.18 -7.65
N ILE A 132 -0.02 20.10 -6.93
CA ILE A 132 -0.97 20.12 -5.80
C ILE A 132 -0.46 20.94 -4.60
N LYS A 133 0.85 21.16 -4.50
CA LYS A 133 1.45 22.03 -3.47
C LYS A 133 1.08 23.49 -3.68
N GLU A 134 0.88 23.88 -4.94
CA GLU A 134 0.55 25.24 -5.36
C GLU A 134 -0.95 25.41 -5.59
N ASP A 135 -1.67 24.34 -5.91
CA ASP A 135 -3.09 24.32 -6.25
C ASP A 135 -3.88 23.32 -5.38
N ARG A 136 -4.51 23.84 -4.33
CA ARG A 136 -5.39 23.06 -3.44
C ARG A 136 -6.72 22.69 -4.10
N GLU A 137 -7.22 23.48 -5.05
CA GLU A 137 -8.47 23.16 -5.73
C GLU A 137 -8.27 21.94 -6.63
N LEU A 138 -7.15 21.87 -7.34
CA LEU A 138 -6.74 20.68 -8.09
C LEU A 138 -6.71 19.42 -7.23
N LEU A 139 -6.14 19.50 -6.02
CA LEU A 139 -6.13 18.36 -5.09
C LEU A 139 -7.54 17.88 -4.74
N GLU A 140 -8.47 18.78 -4.46
CA GLU A 140 -9.86 18.40 -4.16
C GLU A 140 -10.59 17.82 -5.38
N LEU A 141 -10.31 18.33 -6.59
CA LEU A 141 -10.82 17.76 -7.84
C LEU A 141 -10.32 16.32 -8.03
N LEU A 142 -9.01 16.09 -7.83
CA LEU A 142 -8.38 14.78 -7.93
C LEU A 142 -8.94 13.79 -6.90
N LYS A 143 -9.01 14.17 -5.62
CA LYS A 143 -9.57 13.33 -4.56
C LYS A 143 -11.00 12.89 -4.85
N ARG A 144 -11.83 13.83 -5.32
CA ARG A 144 -13.20 13.50 -5.75
C ARG A 144 -13.18 12.51 -6.90
N GLU A 145 -12.39 12.77 -7.95
CA GLU A 145 -12.37 11.90 -9.13
C GLU A 145 -11.84 10.50 -8.82
N TRP A 146 -10.79 10.37 -8.01
CA TRP A 146 -10.28 9.07 -7.55
C TRP A 146 -11.33 8.30 -6.75
N ARG A 147 -12.04 8.97 -5.84
CA ARG A 147 -13.11 8.35 -5.05
C ARG A 147 -14.26 7.89 -5.93
N GLU A 148 -14.78 8.75 -6.82
CA GLU A 148 -15.91 8.41 -7.67
C GLU A 148 -15.54 7.34 -8.71
N SER A 149 -14.33 7.39 -9.28
CA SER A 149 -13.82 6.34 -10.18
C SER A 149 -13.69 5.00 -9.44
N SER A 150 -13.15 4.99 -8.22
CA SER A 150 -13.08 3.79 -7.39
C SER A 150 -14.46 3.21 -7.10
N ARG A 151 -15.43 4.05 -6.70
CA ARG A 151 -16.80 3.62 -6.45
C ARG A 151 -17.44 2.99 -7.68
N ARG A 152 -17.37 3.66 -8.84
CA ARG A 152 -17.90 3.14 -10.11
C ARG A 152 -17.31 1.78 -10.45
N ARG A 153 -16.01 1.61 -10.27
CA ARG A 153 -15.30 0.36 -10.50
C ARG A 153 -15.81 -0.78 -9.60
N TYR A 154 -16.01 -0.53 -8.31
CA TYR A 154 -16.55 -1.54 -7.40
C TYR A 154 -18.03 -1.86 -7.68
N LEU A 155 -18.84 -0.85 -8.00
CA LEU A 155 -20.24 -1.05 -8.39
C LEU A 155 -20.37 -1.85 -9.67
N LYS A 156 -19.49 -1.64 -10.66
CA LYS A 156 -19.46 -2.44 -11.88
C LYS A 156 -19.19 -3.92 -11.61
N VAL A 157 -18.34 -4.24 -10.63
CA VAL A 157 -18.13 -5.64 -10.22
C VAL A 157 -19.40 -6.24 -9.61
N LEU A 158 -20.14 -5.47 -8.80
CA LEU A 158 -21.43 -5.91 -8.27
C LEU A 158 -22.47 -6.11 -9.38
N GLU A 159 -22.52 -5.20 -10.36
CA GLU A 159 -23.38 -5.32 -11.54
C GLU A 159 -23.07 -6.58 -12.34
N GLU A 160 -21.79 -6.86 -12.60
CA GLU A 160 -21.36 -8.08 -13.29
C GLU A 160 -21.63 -9.38 -12.49
N LEU A 161 -21.88 -9.28 -11.18
CA LEU A 161 -22.35 -10.36 -10.32
C LEU A 161 -23.88 -10.43 -10.22
N GLY A 162 -24.61 -9.51 -10.86
CA GLY A 162 -26.07 -9.41 -10.82
C GLY A 162 -26.64 -8.75 -9.55
N LEU A 163 -25.88 -7.86 -8.92
CA LEU A 163 -26.18 -7.23 -7.62
C LEU A 163 -26.17 -5.68 -7.66
N GLY A 164 -26.14 -5.11 -8.87
CA GLY A 164 -26.10 -3.67 -9.16
C GLY A 164 -27.45 -2.98 -9.08
#